data_AF-A0A0Q8AHH8-F1
#
_entry.id   AF-A0A0Q8AHH8-F1
#
_cell.length_a   1.000
_cell.length_b   1.000
_cell.length_c   1.000
_cell.angle_alpha   90.00
_cell.angle_beta   90.00
_cell.angle_gamma   90.00
#
_symmetry.space_group_name_H-M   'P 1'
#
loop_
_entity.id
_entity.type
_entity.pdbx_description
1 polymer ?
#
loop_
_entity_poly.entity_id
_entity_poly.type
_entity_poly.pdbx_seq_one_letter_code
_entity_poly.pdbx_strand_id
1 'polypeptide(L)' 'MANEIGIPLEDFAEGKTQPELALLIGVSQSAVSQMLNSARDIRVRIDEKGACSAVEIRPIGSRRKPKAA' A
#
# COMPACT_ATOMS: atom_id res chain seq x y z
N MET A 1 9.11 7.22 15.63
CA MET A 1 10.09 6.75 14.63
C MET A 1 9.40 5.72 13.72
N ALA A 2 8.46 6.15 12.88
CA ALA A 2 7.71 5.27 11.97
C ALA A 2 8.17 5.39 10.50
N ASN A 3 9.24 6.15 10.25
CA ASN A 3 9.60 6.64 8.93
C ASN A 3 10.70 5.81 8.23
N GLU A 4 11.22 4.75 8.85
CA GLU A 4 12.27 3.92 8.23
C GLU A 4 11.70 2.91 7.22
N ILE A 5 10.43 2.53 7.34
CA ILE A 5 9.81 1.55 6.44
C ILE A 5 9.20 2.22 5.22
N GLY A 6 8.69 3.44 5.34
CA GLY A 6 8.08 4.21 4.25
C GLY A 6 6.92 5.08 4.71
N ILE A 7 6.38 5.85 3.77
CA ILE A 7 5.24 6.76 3.95
C ILE A 7 3.95 5.92 3.97
N PRO A 8 3.01 6.13 4.93
CA PRO A 8 1.70 5.50 4.88
C PRO A 8 1.01 5.73 3.53
N LEU A 9 0.31 4.73 3.01
CA LEU A 9 -0.37 4.84 1.71
C LEU A 9 -1.41 5.98 1.71
N GLU A 10 -2.09 6.21 2.83
CA GLU A 10 -3.05 7.30 3.01
C GLU A 10 -2.41 8.68 2.83
N ASP A 11 -1.29 8.93 3.49
CA ASP A 11 -0.52 10.17 3.35
C ASP A 11 0.05 10.31 1.94
N PHE A 12 0.56 9.22 1.36
CA PHE A 12 1.09 9.25 0.00
C PHE A 12 0.01 9.50 -1.06
N ALA A 13 -1.24 9.11 -0.78
CA ALA A 13 -2.38 9.34 -1.66
C ALA A 13 -2.87 10.80 -1.63
N GLU A 14 -2.46 11.60 -0.66
CA GLU A 14 -2.87 13.00 -0.58
C GLU A 14 -2.49 13.76 -1.88
N GLY A 15 -3.46 14.48 -2.43
CA GLY A 15 -3.33 15.22 -3.68
C GLY A 15 -3.25 14.35 -4.95
N LYS A 16 -3.50 13.03 -4.88
CA LYS A 16 -3.46 12.11 -6.03
C LYS A 16 -4.78 11.37 -6.19
N THR A 17 -5.13 11.07 -7.44
CA THR A 17 -6.25 10.21 -7.77
C THR A 17 -5.84 8.72 -7.68
N GLN A 18 -6.81 7.83 -7.51
CA GLN A 18 -6.53 6.39 -7.46
C GLN A 18 -5.87 5.83 -8.74
N PRO A 19 -6.25 6.26 -9.97
CA PRO A 19 -5.52 5.88 -11.18
C PRO A 19 -4.05 6.33 -11.20
N GLU A 20 -3.75 7.55 -10.76
CA GLU A 20 -2.36 8.04 -10.68
C GLU A 20 -1.55 7.22 -9.68
N LEU A 21 -2.13 6.93 -8.51
CA LEU A 21 -1.49 6.09 -7.49
C LEU A 21 -1.21 4.67 -8.01
N ALA A 22 -2.15 4.12 -8.77
CA ALA A 22 -2.03 2.80 -9.37
C ALA A 22 -0.86 2.72 -10.37
N LEU A 23 -0.70 3.76 -11.20
CA LEU A 23 0.43 3.89 -12.13
C LEU A 23 1.76 4.04 -11.38
N LEU A 24 1.81 4.87 -10.34
CA LEU A 24 3.03 5.08 -9.55
C LEU A 24 3.49 3.80 -8.85
N ILE A 25 2.56 3.05 -8.24
CA ILE A 25 2.87 1.84 -7.47
C ILE A 25 3.00 0.60 -8.36
N GLY A 26 2.46 0.62 -9.58
CA GLY A 26 2.46 -0.51 -10.50
C GLY A 26 1.39 -1.57 -10.19
N VAL A 27 0.19 -1.15 -9.79
CA VAL A 27 -0.95 -2.02 -9.47
C VAL A 27 -2.22 -1.56 -10.21
N SER A 28 -3.34 -2.27 -10.06
CA SER A 28 -4.62 -1.78 -10.60
C SER A 28 -5.25 -0.70 -9.73
N GLN A 29 -6.07 0.18 -10.32
CA GLN A 29 -6.87 1.15 -9.57
C GLN A 29 -7.84 0.47 -8.57
N SER A 30 -8.38 -0.70 -8.91
CA SER A 30 -9.19 -1.50 -8.00
C SER A 30 -8.40 -2.06 -6.81
N ALA A 31 -7.12 -2.36 -6.98
CA ALA A 31 -6.24 -2.73 -5.88
C ALA A 31 -5.98 -1.53 -4.97
N VAL A 32 -5.73 -0.35 -5.53
CA VAL A 32 -5.60 0.90 -4.77
C VAL A 32 -6.85 1.19 -3.95
N SER A 33 -8.03 1.10 -4.57
CA SER A 33 -9.30 1.30 -3.86
C SER A 33 -9.46 0.32 -2.69
N GLN A 34 -9.17 -0.98 -2.90
CA GLN A 34 -9.21 -1.97 -1.83
C GLN A 34 -8.18 -1.69 -0.72
N MET A 35 -6.98 -1.24 -1.09
CA MET A 35 -5.92 -0.89 -0.14
C MET A 35 -6.34 0.28 0.75
N LEU A 36 -6.82 1.39 0.16
CA LEU A 36 -7.27 2.59 0.88
C LEU A 36 -8.51 2.34 1.75
N ASN A 37 -9.40 1.45 1.34
CA ASN A 37 -10.63 1.13 2.09
C ASN A 37 -10.46 -0.07 3.05
N SER A 38 -9.22 -0.47 3.36
CA SER A 38 -8.94 -1.60 4.25
C SER A 38 -8.15 -1.15 5.48
N ALA A 39 -8.16 -1.96 6.53
CA ALA A 39 -7.32 -1.76 7.71
C ALA A 39 -5.86 -2.25 7.52
N ARG A 40 -5.37 -2.32 6.28
CA ARG A 40 -4.01 -2.80 5.95
C ARG A 40 -3.01 -1.69 6.22
N ASP A 41 -1.93 -1.99 6.95
CA ASP A 41 -0.80 -1.06 7.08
C ASP A 41 0.09 -1.18 5.84
N ILE A 42 -0.07 -0.24 4.91
CA ILE A 42 0.66 -0.21 3.63
C ILE A 42 1.61 0.98 3.64
N ARG A 43 2.87 0.73 3.31
CA ARG A 43 3.95 1.72 3.23
C ARG A 43 4.47 1.86 1.82
N VAL A 44 4.58 3.09 1.35
CA VAL A 44 5.18 3.46 0.07
C VAL A 44 6.63 3.89 0.31
N ARG A 45 7.54 3.36 -0.50
CA ARG A 45 8.95 3.72 -0.57
C ARG A 45 9.25 4.38 -1.90
N ILE A 46 10.05 5.42 -1.86
CA ILE A 46 10.59 6.08 -3.05
C ILE A 46 12.10 5.87 -2.99
N ASP A 47 12.67 5.26 -4.03
CA ASP A 47 14.12 5.08 -4.12
C ASP A 47 14.83 6.37 -4.58
N GLU A 48 16.16 6.35 -4.61
CA GLU A 48 16.98 7.49 -5.04
C GLU A 48 16.74 7.91 -6.50
N LYS A 49 16.12 7.05 -7.32
CA LYS A 49 15.78 7.30 -8.72
C LYS A 49 14.33 7.75 -8.89
N GLY A 50 13.57 7.89 -7.79
CA GLY A 50 12.16 8.28 -7.80
C GLY A 50 11.19 7.13 -8.09
N ALA A 51 11.65 5.89 -8.17
CA ALA A 51 10.77 4.75 -8.38
C ALA A 51 9.98 4.46 -7.10
N CYS A 52 8.67 4.34 -7.24
CA CYS A 52 7.77 4.04 -6.14
C CYS A 52 7.55 2.54 -6.01
N SER A 53 7.61 2.03 -4.78
CA SER A 53 7.24 0.65 -4.44
C SER A 53 6.40 0.63 -3.17
N ALA A 54 5.56 -0.38 -2.98
CA ALA A 54 4.73 -0.51 -1.80
C ALA A 54 4.95 -1.84 -1.09
N VAL A 55 4.96 -1.80 0.24
CA VAL A 55 5.05 -2.98 1.11
C VAL A 55 3.90 -2.98 2.11
N GLU A 56 3.43 -4.15 2.49
CA GLU A 56 2.42 -4.32 3.54
C GLU A 56 3.09 -4.80 4.82
N ILE A 57 2.90 -4.06 5.91
CA ILE A 57 3.31 -4.48 7.25
C ILE A 57 2.15 -5.26 7.86
N ARG A 58 2.42 -6.49 8.29
CA ARG A 58 1.41 -7.30 8.98
C ARG A 58 2.05 -8.29 9.95
N PRO A 59 1.36 -8.67 11.04
CA PRO A 59 1.79 -9.77 11.89
C PRO A 59 1.86 -11.09 11.10
N ILE A 60 2.90 -11.89 11.35
CA ILE A 60 3.04 -13.22 10.77
C ILE A 60 1.96 -14.15 11.36
N GLY A 61 1.41 -15.05 10.53
CA GLY A 61 0.36 -16.01 10.96
C GLY A 61 -1.08 -15.47 11.00
N SER A 62 -1.28 -14.16 10.84
CA SER A 62 -2.61 -13.51 10.85
C SER A 62 -3.52 -13.86 9.66
N ARG A 63 -2.97 -14.46 8.60
CA ARG A 63 -3.74 -14.86 7.40
C ARG A 63 -4.50 -16.15 7.71
N ARG A 64 -5.58 -16.06 8.49
CA ARG A 64 -6.58 -17.13 8.53
C ARG A 64 -7.06 -17.34 7.09
N LYS A 65 -6.67 -18.46 6.47
CA LYS A 65 -7.36 -18.90 5.26
C LYS A 65 -8.84 -19.03 5.64
N PRO A 66 -9.78 -18.54 4.80
CA PRO A 66 -11.16 -18.94 4.96
C PRO A 66 -11.18 -20.46 5.08
N LYS A 67 -11.83 -21.03 6.10
CA LYS A 67 -12.12 -22.46 6.07
C LYS A 67 -12.84 -22.69 4.75
N ALA A 68 -12.34 -23.61 3.93
CA ALA A 68 -13.11 -24.09 2.78
C ALA A 68 -14.48 -24.52 3.34
N ALA A 69 -15.54 -24.03 2.71
CA ALA A 69 -16.92 -24.35 3.09
C ALA A 69 -17.21 -25.83 2.90
#